data_AF-A0A218MB00-F1
#
_entry.id   AF-A0A218MB00-F1
#
_cell.length_a   1.000
_cell.length_b   1.000
_cell.length_c   1.000
_cell.angle_alpha   90.00
_cell.angle_beta   90.00
_cell.angle_gamma   90.00
#
_symmetry.space_group_name_H-M   'P 1'
#
loop_
_entity.id
_entity.type
_entity.pdbx_description
1 polymer ?
#
loop_
_entity_poly.entity_id
_entity_poly.type
_entity_poly.pdbx_seq_one_letter_code
_entity_poly.pdbx_strand_id
1 'polypeptide(L)'
;MNDRSSWAKLPIRWIHEGGLAKFTDRAIRKVPMEWPLSGIEVDAEVDVEVLRNECIAALRLYLVLCCKTDFKTGLATLTYPQLTRLAKMSRAVISRSFKRLEQEKLIARQHQALKQGTTVRIEGWNDEYAWGKIPKLWLHDGSSERLLLLTEFNYCKASLDALKVFIAILAHRDRSRAGIATLSYDKLAFITGVPRYRVADAITKLYDMELISFRQGDYRDLNPMDRTNRYLVRGLGSYWPVEDAAEDMATTQLRPSKPPKDALEAAIDFMDKGSQ
;
A
#
# COMPACT_ATOMS: atom_id res chain seq x y z
N MET A 1 16.12 22.80 -8.52
CA MET A 1 15.87 22.80 -7.07
C MET A 1 16.15 21.41 -6.53
N ASN A 2 17.23 21.24 -5.78
CA ASN A 2 17.63 20.00 -5.13
C ASN A 2 16.69 19.74 -3.94
N ASP A 3 15.52 19.17 -4.22
CA ASP A 3 14.64 18.70 -3.15
C ASP A 3 15.19 17.38 -2.59
N ARG A 4 16.15 17.51 -1.67
CA ARG A 4 16.79 16.42 -0.91
C ARG A 4 15.92 15.95 0.26
N SER A 5 14.64 16.34 0.34
CA SER A 5 13.77 15.86 1.41
C SER A 5 13.62 14.35 1.32
N SER A 6 13.91 13.65 2.42
CA SER A 6 13.79 12.18 2.50
C SER A 6 12.35 11.69 2.39
N TRP A 7 11.39 12.59 2.61
CA TRP A 7 9.97 12.29 2.63
C TRP A 7 9.14 13.36 1.92
N ALA A 8 7.91 13.00 1.58
CA ALA A 8 6.89 13.90 1.02
C ALA A 8 5.60 13.86 1.82
N LYS A 9 4.82 14.94 1.77
CA LYS A 9 3.55 15.07 2.48
C LYS A 9 2.45 14.29 1.77
N LEU A 10 1.62 13.60 2.54
CA LEU A 10 0.41 12.91 2.09
C LEU A 10 -0.79 13.49 2.83
N PRO A 11 -1.80 14.05 2.15
CA PRO A 11 -3.09 14.34 2.78
C PRO A 11 -3.76 13.02 3.20
N ILE A 12 -4.14 12.91 4.48
CA ILE A 12 -4.67 11.65 5.04
C ILE A 12 -6.15 11.72 5.42
N ARG A 13 -6.77 12.90 5.40
CA ARG A 13 -8.18 13.08 5.74
C ARG A 13 -9.11 12.21 4.90
N TRP A 14 -8.93 12.24 3.57
CA TRP A 14 -9.73 11.42 2.66
C TRP A 14 -9.56 9.92 2.91
N ILE A 15 -8.42 9.48 3.47
CA ILE A 15 -8.16 8.09 3.82
C ILE A 15 -8.95 7.71 5.08
N HIS A 16 -8.92 8.57 6.09
CA HIS A 16 -9.65 8.37 7.35
C HIS A 16 -11.18 8.43 7.16
N GLU A 17 -11.65 9.21 6.18
CA GLU A 17 -13.05 9.27 5.75
C GLU A 17 -13.48 8.09 4.85
N GLY A 18 -12.63 7.06 4.70
CA GLY A 18 -12.95 5.85 3.93
C GLY A 18 -12.83 6.00 2.41
N GLY A 19 -12.17 7.05 1.92
CA GLY A 19 -11.99 7.28 0.49
C GLY A 19 -11.19 6.19 -0.22
N LEU A 20 -10.32 5.46 0.49
CA LEU A 20 -9.63 4.28 -0.09
C LEU A 20 -10.61 3.17 -0.51
N ALA A 21 -11.69 2.96 0.25
CA ALA A 21 -12.70 1.95 -0.10
C ALA A 21 -13.40 2.25 -1.43
N LYS A 22 -13.50 3.54 -1.81
CA LYS A 22 -14.09 3.99 -3.09
C LYS A 22 -13.24 3.61 -4.31
N PHE A 23 -11.95 3.35 -4.13
CA PHE A 23 -11.10 2.76 -5.17
C PHE A 23 -11.36 1.25 -5.26
N THR A 24 -12.55 0.90 -5.75
CA THR A 24 -12.98 -0.48 -5.97
C THR A 24 -12.88 -0.85 -7.45
N ASP A 25 -12.57 -2.12 -7.69
CA ASP A 25 -12.62 -2.76 -9.00
C ASP A 25 -13.96 -3.46 -9.27
N ARG A 26 -14.90 -3.40 -8.31
CA ARG A 26 -16.21 -4.00 -8.46
C ARG A 26 -17.19 -3.06 -9.14
N ALA A 27 -17.98 -3.61 -10.05
CA ALA A 27 -19.13 -2.94 -10.61
C ALA A 27 -20.35 -3.84 -10.54
N ILE A 28 -21.52 -3.25 -10.35
CA ILE A 28 -22.78 -3.96 -10.43
C ILE A 28 -23.00 -4.30 -11.91
N ARG A 29 -23.14 -5.59 -12.20
CA ARG A 29 -23.47 -6.12 -13.52
C ARG A 29 -24.61 -7.12 -13.40
N LYS A 30 -25.43 -7.17 -14.43
CA LYS A 30 -26.43 -8.22 -14.57
C LYS A 30 -25.72 -9.52 -14.91
N VAL A 31 -25.87 -10.51 -14.04
CA VAL A 31 -25.33 -11.85 -14.21
C VAL A 31 -26.49 -12.83 -14.28
N PRO A 32 -26.50 -13.75 -15.26
CA PRO A 32 -27.53 -14.77 -15.33
C PRO A 32 -27.43 -15.68 -14.10
N MET A 33 -28.57 -15.97 -13.48
CA MET A 33 -28.62 -16.88 -12.34
C MET A 33 -28.25 -18.31 -12.77
N GLU A 34 -27.49 -19.01 -11.93
CA GLU A 34 -27.13 -20.41 -12.17
C GLU A 34 -28.37 -21.31 -12.18
N TRP A 35 -28.25 -22.46 -12.83
CA TRP A 35 -29.31 -23.45 -12.89
C TRP A 35 -29.76 -23.85 -11.47
N PRO A 36 -31.08 -23.95 -11.17
CA PRO A 36 -32.21 -24.11 -12.10
C PRO A 36 -32.91 -22.81 -12.54
N LEU A 37 -32.44 -21.63 -12.11
CA LEU A 37 -33.09 -20.34 -12.39
C LEU A 37 -32.50 -19.63 -13.62
N SER A 38 -31.93 -20.41 -14.55
CA SER A 38 -31.36 -19.94 -15.80
C SER A 38 -32.41 -19.19 -16.62
N GLY A 39 -32.24 -17.87 -16.78
CA GLY A 39 -33.19 -16.97 -17.45
C GLY A 39 -33.53 -15.71 -16.64
N ILE A 40 -33.21 -15.68 -15.35
CA ILE A 40 -33.33 -14.50 -14.48
C ILE A 40 -31.96 -13.82 -14.38
N GLU A 41 -31.89 -12.54 -14.72
CA GLU A 41 -30.70 -11.71 -14.48
C GLU A 41 -30.77 -11.08 -13.09
N VAL A 42 -29.71 -11.23 -12.31
CA VAL A 42 -29.56 -10.55 -11.02
C VAL A 42 -28.40 -9.57 -11.08
N ASP A 43 -28.58 -8.45 -10.41
CA ASP A 43 -27.52 -7.48 -10.19
C ASP A 43 -26.52 -8.06 -9.18
N ALA A 44 -25.32 -8.38 -9.65
CA ALA A 44 -24.22 -8.89 -8.83
C ALA A 44 -23.00 -7.97 -8.94
N GLU A 45 -22.25 -7.85 -7.84
CA GLU A 45 -20.93 -7.21 -7.89
C GLU A 45 -19.93 -8.14 -8.57
N VAL A 46 -19.39 -7.69 -9.70
CA VAL A 46 -18.40 -8.43 -10.47
C VAL A 46 -17.09 -7.65 -10.49
N ASP A 47 -15.97 -8.36 -10.36
CA ASP A 47 -14.63 -7.78 -10.52
C ASP A 47 -14.42 -7.37 -11.98
N VAL A 48 -14.13 -6.08 -12.20
CA VAL A 48 -13.88 -5.49 -13.53
C VAL A 48 -12.43 -5.09 -13.65
N GLU A 49 -11.69 -5.80 -14.51
CA GLU A 49 -10.27 -5.57 -14.74
C GLU A 49 -9.94 -4.13 -15.18
N VAL A 50 -10.77 -3.53 -16.03
CA VAL A 50 -10.54 -2.15 -16.50
C VAL A 50 -10.54 -1.17 -15.33
N LEU A 51 -11.52 -1.27 -14.42
CA LEU A 51 -11.62 -0.43 -13.23
C LEU A 51 -10.46 -0.68 -12.27
N ARG A 52 -10.06 -1.94 -12.09
CA ARG A 52 -8.88 -2.31 -11.30
C ARG A 52 -7.63 -1.60 -11.80
N ASN A 53 -7.37 -1.70 -13.10
CA ASN A 53 -6.15 -1.16 -13.69
C ASN A 53 -6.14 0.38 -13.63
N GLU A 54 -7.30 1.01 -13.78
CA GLU A 54 -7.48 2.45 -13.56
C GLU A 54 -7.22 2.85 -12.11
N CYS A 55 -7.72 2.09 -11.12
CA CYS A 55 -7.48 2.37 -9.71
C CYS A 55 -6.00 2.24 -9.33
N ILE A 56 -5.32 1.19 -9.78
CA ILE A 56 -3.88 0.99 -9.57
C ILE A 56 -3.10 2.18 -10.16
N ALA A 57 -3.41 2.54 -11.41
CA ALA A 57 -2.73 3.63 -12.09
C ALA A 57 -3.01 5.00 -11.42
N ALA A 58 -4.23 5.23 -10.95
CA ALA A 58 -4.62 6.45 -10.26
C ALA A 58 -3.90 6.61 -8.92
N LEU A 59 -3.90 5.58 -8.07
CA LEU A 59 -3.25 5.63 -6.76
C LEU A 59 -1.71 5.74 -6.89
N ARG A 60 -1.11 5.03 -7.85
CA ARG A 60 0.32 5.21 -8.17
C ARG A 60 0.62 6.63 -8.60
N LEU A 61 -0.16 7.18 -9.53
CA LEU A 61 0.02 8.57 -9.99
C LEU A 61 -0.15 9.56 -8.84
N TYR A 62 -1.12 9.34 -7.94
CA TYR A 62 -1.33 10.18 -6.78
C TYR A 62 -0.10 10.25 -5.87
N LEU A 63 0.51 9.10 -5.57
CA LEU A 63 1.77 9.07 -4.80
C LEU A 63 2.91 9.81 -5.54
N VAL A 64 3.02 9.65 -6.86
CA VAL A 64 4.00 10.41 -7.67
C VAL A 64 3.77 11.91 -7.55
N LEU A 65 2.51 12.36 -7.63
CA LEU A 65 2.14 13.77 -7.49
C LEU A 65 2.51 14.29 -6.11
N CYS A 66 2.13 13.58 -5.03
CA CYS A 66 2.52 13.95 -3.66
C CYS A 66 4.04 14.06 -3.48
N CYS A 67 4.82 13.21 -4.14
CA CYS A 67 6.28 13.27 -4.10
C CYS A 67 6.88 14.47 -4.85
N LYS A 68 6.16 15.06 -5.81
CA LYS A 68 6.65 16.16 -6.68
C LYS A 68 5.97 17.50 -6.41
N THR A 69 4.90 17.54 -5.62
CA THR A 69 4.29 18.78 -5.14
C THR A 69 5.26 19.58 -4.28
N ASP A 70 5.21 20.89 -4.44
CA ASP A 70 5.88 21.80 -3.52
C ASP A 70 5.22 21.77 -2.14
N PHE A 71 6.05 21.68 -1.10
CA PHE A 71 5.64 21.55 0.29
C PHE A 71 4.75 22.71 0.75
N LYS A 72 5.08 23.94 0.35
CA LYS A 72 4.37 25.15 0.82
C LYS A 72 3.04 25.38 0.09
N THR A 73 3.03 25.15 -1.21
CA THR A 73 1.90 25.54 -2.07
C THR A 73 0.93 24.39 -2.34
N GLY A 74 1.39 23.14 -2.27
CA GLY A 74 0.59 21.98 -2.66
C GLY A 74 0.34 21.87 -4.15
N LEU A 75 1.13 22.60 -4.94
CA LEU A 75 1.06 22.61 -6.40
C LEU A 75 2.18 21.74 -6.97
N ALA A 76 1.82 20.92 -7.96
CA ALA A 76 2.75 20.17 -8.79
C ALA A 76 2.63 20.66 -10.23
N THR A 77 3.67 21.31 -10.75
CA THR A 77 3.78 21.68 -12.16
C THR A 77 4.64 20.65 -12.87
N LEU A 78 4.01 19.79 -13.66
CA LEU A 78 4.67 18.68 -14.36
C LEU A 78 4.15 18.56 -15.79
N THR A 79 5.04 18.19 -16.70
CA THR A 79 4.68 17.87 -18.08
C THR A 79 4.35 16.38 -18.22
N TYR A 80 3.52 16.03 -19.21
CA TYR A 80 3.21 14.62 -19.51
C TYR A 80 4.47 13.75 -19.74
N PRO A 81 5.51 14.20 -20.46
CA PRO A 81 6.75 13.43 -20.58
C PRO A 81 7.45 13.19 -19.24
N GLN A 82 7.48 14.18 -18.34
CA GLN A 82 8.05 13.99 -17.00
C GLN A 82 7.24 12.96 -16.20
N LEU A 83 5.91 13.04 -16.21
CA LEU A 83 5.04 12.06 -15.55
C LEU A 83 5.21 10.65 -16.14
N THR A 84 5.34 10.56 -17.46
CA THR A 84 5.55 9.28 -18.17
C THR A 84 6.85 8.62 -17.70
N ARG A 85 7.94 9.41 -17.56
CA ARG A 85 9.22 8.91 -17.04
C ARG A 85 9.14 8.54 -15.55
N LEU A 86 8.53 9.37 -14.72
CA LEU A 86 8.45 9.17 -13.27
C LEU A 86 7.61 7.97 -12.86
N ALA A 87 6.40 7.86 -13.42
CA ALA A 87 5.43 6.82 -13.06
C ALA A 87 5.57 5.54 -13.90
N LYS A 88 6.37 5.57 -14.97
CA LYS A 88 6.50 4.51 -15.99
C LYS A 88 5.12 4.10 -16.54
N MET A 89 4.34 5.09 -16.96
CA MET A 89 2.99 4.92 -17.50
C MET A 89 2.84 5.65 -18.84
N SER A 90 2.02 5.11 -19.74
CA SER A 90 1.73 5.80 -21.00
C SER A 90 0.91 7.09 -20.76
N ARG A 91 0.98 8.03 -21.70
CA ARG A 91 0.22 9.30 -21.63
C ARG A 91 -1.29 9.07 -21.53
N ALA A 92 -1.81 8.04 -22.20
CA ALA A 92 -3.22 7.66 -22.14
C ALA A 92 -3.63 7.16 -20.75
N VAL A 93 -2.79 6.33 -20.11
CA VAL A 93 -3.02 5.86 -18.73
C VAL A 93 -3.00 7.04 -17.76
N ILE A 94 -2.01 7.93 -17.88
CA ILE A 94 -1.92 9.15 -17.04
C ILE A 94 -3.18 10.01 -17.17
N SER A 95 -3.67 10.21 -18.40
CA SER A 95 -4.89 10.99 -18.64
C SER A 95 -6.13 10.35 -17.97
N ARG A 96 -6.29 9.03 -18.06
CA ARG A 96 -7.38 8.31 -17.36
C ARG A 96 -7.23 8.39 -15.84
N SER A 97 -6.03 8.18 -15.32
CA SER A 97 -5.70 8.33 -13.90
C SER A 97 -6.06 9.72 -13.38
N PHE A 98 -5.76 10.79 -14.13
CA PHE A 98 -6.16 12.14 -13.75
C PHE A 98 -7.68 12.29 -13.63
N LYS A 99 -8.44 11.80 -14.62
CA LYS A 99 -9.91 11.83 -14.56
C LYS A 99 -10.44 11.11 -13.31
N ARG A 100 -9.89 9.93 -13.00
CA ARG A 100 -10.28 9.16 -11.82
C ARG A 100 -9.99 9.90 -10.52
N LEU A 101 -8.80 10.52 -10.40
CA LEU A 101 -8.42 11.29 -9.21
C LEU A 101 -9.26 12.57 -9.04
N GLU A 102 -9.67 13.21 -10.14
CA GLU A 102 -10.60 14.35 -10.11
C GLU A 102 -12.02 13.95 -9.69
N GLN A 103 -12.51 12.80 -10.19
CA GLN A 103 -13.82 12.25 -9.78
C GLN A 103 -13.87 12.01 -8.27
N GLU A 104 -12.79 11.47 -7.69
CA GLU A 104 -12.66 11.24 -6.26
C GLU A 104 -12.25 12.49 -5.46
N LYS A 105 -12.17 13.66 -6.12
CA LYS A 105 -11.81 14.96 -5.52
C LYS A 105 -10.48 14.95 -4.76
N LEU A 106 -9.51 14.16 -5.21
CA LEU A 106 -8.17 14.12 -4.61
C LEU A 106 -7.23 15.18 -5.20
N ILE A 107 -7.54 15.63 -6.42
CA ILE A 107 -6.76 16.65 -7.13
C ILE A 107 -7.70 17.60 -7.88
N ALA A 108 -7.20 18.79 -8.16
CA ALA A 108 -7.79 19.73 -9.10
C ALA A 108 -6.75 20.19 -10.12
N ARG A 109 -7.03 20.02 -11.41
CA ARG A 109 -6.18 20.55 -12.48
C ARG A 109 -6.49 22.01 -12.75
N GLN A 110 -5.45 22.83 -12.79
CA GLN A 110 -5.57 24.21 -13.26
C GLN A 110 -5.39 24.23 -14.78
N HIS A 111 -6.36 24.82 -15.49
CA HIS A 111 -6.22 25.05 -16.93
C HIS A 111 -5.20 26.16 -17.14
N GLN A 112 -4.06 25.81 -17.75
CA GLN A 112 -2.99 26.73 -18.08
C GLN A 112 -2.66 26.62 -19.58
N ALA A 113 -2.08 27.68 -20.15
CA ALA A 113 -1.69 27.70 -21.56
C ALA A 113 -0.74 26.54 -21.90
N LEU A 114 -0.93 25.91 -23.08
CA LEU A 114 -0.30 24.65 -23.51
C LEU A 114 1.23 24.55 -23.30
N LYS A 115 1.94 25.70 -23.26
CA LYS A 115 3.41 25.75 -23.17
C LYS A 115 3.97 25.59 -21.76
N GLN A 116 3.17 25.73 -20.69
CA GLN A 116 3.66 25.75 -19.30
C GLN A 116 3.54 24.42 -18.54
N GLY A 117 3.02 23.37 -19.18
CA GLY A 117 2.80 22.07 -18.54
C GLY A 117 1.46 21.98 -17.81
N THR A 118 1.25 20.88 -17.09
CA THR A 118 0.02 20.65 -16.32
C THR A 118 0.27 21.00 -14.86
N THR A 119 -0.42 22.01 -14.37
CA THR A 119 -0.39 22.39 -12.95
C THR A 119 -1.54 21.69 -12.23
N VAL A 120 -1.19 20.90 -11.22
CA VAL A 120 -2.11 20.08 -10.44
C VAL A 120 -2.04 20.53 -8.99
N ARG A 121 -3.18 20.87 -8.40
CA ARG A 121 -3.32 21.12 -6.96
C ARG A 121 -3.78 19.84 -6.28
N ILE A 122 -3.12 19.44 -5.21
CA ILE A 122 -3.60 18.34 -4.38
C ILE A 122 -4.65 18.89 -3.40
N GLU A 123 -5.82 18.24 -3.37
CA GLU A 123 -6.89 18.63 -2.45
C GLU A 123 -6.53 18.23 -1.00
N GLY A 124 -6.91 19.08 -0.05
CA GLY A 124 -6.56 18.88 1.37
C GLY A 124 -5.08 19.08 1.72
N TRP A 125 -4.28 19.70 0.84
CA TRP A 125 -2.85 19.89 1.08
C TRP A 125 -2.56 20.80 2.27
N ASN A 126 -3.29 21.92 2.39
CA ASN A 126 -3.17 22.90 3.47
C ASN A 126 -4.29 22.77 4.50
N ASP A 127 -4.93 21.61 4.58
CA ASP A 127 -5.92 21.34 5.62
C ASP A 127 -5.26 21.42 7.00
N GLU A 128 -6.01 21.91 7.99
CA GLU A 128 -5.59 21.93 9.40
C GLU A 128 -5.52 20.49 9.97
N TYR A 129 -6.11 19.54 9.25
CA TYR A 129 -5.97 18.12 9.55
C TYR A 129 -4.51 17.63 9.52
N ALA A 130 -4.29 16.47 10.13
CA ALA A 130 -2.99 15.81 10.09
C ALA A 130 -2.60 15.38 8.66
N TRP A 131 -1.31 15.09 8.48
CA TRP A 131 -0.73 14.62 7.22
C TRP A 131 0.21 13.43 7.47
N GLY A 132 0.29 12.55 6.47
CA GLY A 132 1.17 11.39 6.45
C GLY A 132 2.51 11.70 5.78
N LYS A 133 3.50 10.85 6.05
CA LYS A 133 4.84 10.93 5.43
C LYS A 133 5.03 9.79 4.44
N ILE A 134 5.31 10.12 3.18
CA ILE A 134 5.69 9.18 2.12
C ILE A 134 7.22 9.06 2.10
N PRO A 135 7.80 7.84 2.02
CA PRO A 135 9.25 7.63 1.93
C PRO A 135 9.79 7.98 0.54
N LYS A 136 9.84 9.27 0.20
CA LYS A 136 10.20 9.78 -1.13
C LYS A 136 11.50 9.19 -1.67
N LEU A 137 12.58 9.21 -0.87
CA LEU A 137 13.88 8.70 -1.33
C LEU A 137 13.90 7.18 -1.48
N TRP A 138 13.16 6.45 -0.64
CA TRP A 138 13.09 4.98 -0.73
C TRP A 138 12.34 4.53 -1.97
N LEU A 139 11.30 5.25 -2.36
CA LEU A 139 10.55 4.99 -3.59
C LEU A 139 11.40 5.26 -4.86
N HIS A 140 12.49 6.01 -4.73
CA HIS A 140 13.47 6.25 -5.77
C HIS A 140 14.61 5.23 -5.68
N ASP A 141 15.06 4.76 -6.84
CA ASP A 141 16.19 3.82 -6.95
C ASP A 141 17.55 4.55 -6.90
N GLY A 142 17.73 5.46 -5.94
CA GLY A 142 18.88 6.37 -5.90
C GLY A 142 18.91 7.44 -7.01
N SER A 143 18.14 7.28 -8.09
CA SER A 143 17.93 8.26 -9.16
C SER A 143 16.61 9.03 -9.00
N SER A 144 16.68 10.36 -9.13
CA SER A 144 15.50 11.27 -9.03
C SER A 144 14.53 11.14 -10.22
N GLU A 145 14.92 10.40 -11.26
CA GLU A 145 14.17 10.32 -12.52
C GLU A 145 12.99 9.34 -12.49
N ARG A 146 13.04 8.31 -11.63
CA ARG A 146 12.05 7.22 -11.64
C ARG A 146 11.70 6.79 -10.22
N LEU A 147 10.42 6.50 -9.99
CA LEU A 147 9.94 5.90 -8.74
C LEU A 147 9.75 4.40 -8.96
N LEU A 148 10.85 3.63 -8.98
CA LEU A 148 10.85 2.23 -9.43
C LEU A 148 9.97 1.31 -8.58
N LEU A 149 9.98 1.46 -7.25
CA LEU A 149 9.14 0.63 -6.37
C LEU A 149 7.64 0.81 -6.66
N LEU A 150 7.22 2.01 -7.07
CA LEU A 150 5.83 2.21 -7.50
C LEU A 150 5.52 1.49 -8.82
N THR A 151 6.53 1.15 -9.61
CA THR A 151 6.35 0.44 -10.89
C THR A 151 6.15 -1.07 -10.73
N GLU A 152 6.56 -1.65 -9.61
CA GLU A 152 6.41 -3.06 -9.27
C GLU A 152 4.97 -3.45 -8.91
N PHE A 153 4.10 -2.47 -8.65
CA PHE A 153 2.66 -2.67 -8.57
C PHE A 153 2.09 -2.94 -9.98
N ASN A 154 2.15 -4.22 -10.38
CA ASN A 154 1.61 -4.74 -11.63
C ASN A 154 0.08 -4.60 -11.69
N TYR A 155 -0.50 -4.66 -12.88
CA TYR A 155 -1.95 -4.56 -13.12
C TYR A 155 -2.71 -5.84 -12.72
N CYS A 156 -2.65 -6.19 -11.44
CA CYS A 156 -3.32 -7.36 -10.87
C CYS A 156 -3.99 -7.02 -9.53
N LYS A 157 -4.87 -7.91 -9.07
CA LYS A 157 -5.67 -7.69 -7.86
C LYS A 157 -4.81 -7.53 -6.61
N ALA A 158 -3.82 -8.40 -6.44
CA ALA A 158 -2.89 -8.35 -5.31
C ALA A 158 -2.15 -7.00 -5.21
N SER A 159 -1.78 -6.39 -6.35
CA SER A 159 -1.14 -5.07 -6.36
C SER A 159 -2.08 -3.94 -5.96
N LEU A 160 -3.36 -3.99 -6.36
CA LEU A 160 -4.34 -2.99 -5.92
C LEU A 160 -4.53 -3.10 -4.40
N ASP A 161 -4.73 -4.32 -3.91
CA ASP A 161 -4.95 -4.58 -2.50
C ASP A 161 -3.74 -4.15 -1.66
N ALA A 162 -2.51 -4.51 -2.08
CA ALA A 162 -1.26 -4.06 -1.49
C ALA A 162 -1.10 -2.53 -1.50
N LEU A 163 -1.39 -1.86 -2.61
CA LEU A 163 -1.25 -0.41 -2.72
C LEU A 163 -2.23 0.32 -1.78
N LYS A 164 -3.46 -0.17 -1.66
CA LYS A 164 -4.45 0.38 -0.72
C LYS A 164 -4.03 0.18 0.73
N VAL A 165 -3.55 -1.02 1.07
CA VAL A 165 -3.01 -1.32 2.41
C VAL A 165 -1.80 -0.44 2.73
N PHE A 166 -0.88 -0.23 1.78
CA PHE A 166 0.28 0.64 1.97
C PHE A 166 -0.14 2.09 2.26
N ILE A 167 -1.07 2.64 1.49
CA ILE A 167 -1.57 4.01 1.71
C ILE A 167 -2.29 4.12 3.07
N ALA A 168 -3.05 3.09 3.48
CA ALA A 168 -3.68 3.06 4.80
C ALA A 168 -2.65 3.02 5.94
N ILE A 169 -1.58 2.22 5.79
CA ILE A 169 -0.47 2.18 6.75
C ILE A 169 0.18 3.56 6.85
N LEU A 170 0.49 4.21 5.73
CA LEU A 170 1.09 5.56 5.72
C LEU A 170 0.24 6.60 6.45
N ALA A 171 -1.08 6.49 6.36
CA ALA A 171 -2.02 7.42 6.98
C ALA A 171 -2.12 7.27 8.51
N HIS A 172 -2.01 6.05 9.02
CA HIS A 172 -2.22 5.73 10.44
C HIS A 172 -0.89 5.56 11.20
N ARG A 173 0.20 6.14 10.71
CA ARG A 173 1.48 6.12 11.42
C ARG A 173 1.43 7.01 12.64
N ASP A 174 1.82 6.46 13.78
CA ASP A 174 1.88 7.20 15.03
C ASP A 174 3.23 7.88 15.19
N ARG A 175 3.23 9.22 15.32
CA ARG A 175 4.44 10.01 15.57
C ARG A 175 5.05 9.71 16.93
N SER A 176 4.23 9.39 17.94
CA SER A 176 4.68 9.15 19.31
C SER A 176 5.41 7.81 19.46
N ARG A 177 5.05 6.80 18.65
CA ARG A 177 5.61 5.45 18.67
C ARG A 177 6.60 5.20 17.53
N ALA A 178 7.63 6.03 17.42
CA ALA A 178 8.70 5.91 16.41
C ALA A 178 8.24 5.86 14.93
N GLY A 179 7.00 6.22 14.63
CA GLY A 179 6.42 6.13 13.29
C GLY A 179 5.83 4.76 12.93
N ILE A 180 5.54 3.91 13.92
CA ILE A 180 4.85 2.61 13.73
C ILE A 180 3.36 2.85 13.49
N ALA A 181 2.77 2.12 12.55
CA ALA A 181 1.32 2.02 12.41
C ALA A 181 0.83 0.76 13.14
N THR A 182 -0.15 0.90 14.02
CA THR A 182 -0.73 -0.22 14.77
C THR A 182 -2.15 -0.46 14.27
N LEU A 183 -2.36 -1.49 13.45
CA LEU A 183 -3.64 -1.74 12.77
C LEU A 183 -3.98 -3.24 12.72
N SER A 184 -5.17 -3.61 13.17
CA SER A 184 -5.68 -4.97 12.99
C SER A 184 -6.04 -5.23 11.52
N TYR A 185 -6.11 -6.51 11.13
CA TYR A 185 -6.59 -6.89 9.80
C TYR A 185 -8.05 -6.45 9.56
N ASP A 186 -8.90 -6.41 10.59
CA ASP A 186 -10.28 -5.91 10.47
C ASP A 186 -10.29 -4.42 10.17
N LYS A 187 -9.44 -3.66 10.86
CA LYS A 187 -9.34 -2.22 10.66
C LYS A 187 -8.79 -1.91 9.27
N LEU A 188 -7.77 -2.64 8.81
CA LEU A 188 -7.27 -2.53 7.45
C LEU A 188 -8.34 -2.87 6.41
N ALA A 189 -9.08 -3.96 6.59
CA ALA A 189 -10.17 -4.34 5.71
C ALA A 189 -11.26 -3.26 5.64
N PHE A 190 -11.63 -2.68 6.78
CA PHE A 190 -12.61 -1.60 6.87
C PHE A 190 -12.13 -0.32 6.16
N ILE A 191 -10.89 0.14 6.43
CA ILE A 191 -10.35 1.38 5.84
C ILE A 191 -10.17 1.25 4.34
N THR A 192 -9.63 0.11 3.90
CA THR A 192 -9.25 -0.09 2.50
C THR A 192 -10.39 -0.66 1.66
N GLY A 193 -11.38 -1.32 2.25
CA GLY A 193 -12.36 -2.13 1.51
C GLY A 193 -11.75 -3.40 0.89
N VAL A 194 -10.51 -3.76 1.23
CA VAL A 194 -9.91 -5.05 0.85
C VAL A 194 -10.52 -6.14 1.76
N PRO A 195 -10.97 -7.29 1.22
CA PRO A 195 -11.48 -8.37 2.05
C PRO A 195 -10.43 -8.84 3.05
N ARG A 196 -10.84 -9.09 4.30
CA ARG A 196 -9.93 -9.48 5.41
C ARG A 196 -8.96 -10.60 5.02
N TYR A 197 -9.43 -11.62 4.31
CA TYR A 197 -8.61 -12.76 3.91
C TYR A 197 -7.49 -12.42 2.92
N ARG A 198 -7.60 -11.31 2.15
CA ARG A 198 -6.54 -10.82 1.24
C ARG A 198 -5.60 -9.82 1.88
N VAL A 199 -5.89 -9.34 3.08
CA VAL A 199 -5.04 -8.36 3.78
C VAL A 199 -3.67 -8.97 4.08
N ALA A 200 -3.61 -10.26 4.44
CA ALA A 200 -2.35 -10.97 4.65
C ALA A 200 -1.49 -11.00 3.38
N ASP A 201 -2.07 -11.39 2.23
CA ASP A 201 -1.36 -11.42 0.94
C ASP A 201 -0.85 -10.03 0.53
N ALA A 202 -1.65 -8.99 0.78
CA ALA A 202 -1.29 -7.60 0.54
C ALA A 202 -0.08 -7.18 1.40
N ILE A 203 -0.04 -7.56 2.68
CA ILE A 203 1.08 -7.27 3.59
C ILE A 203 2.34 -8.04 3.16
N THR A 204 2.22 -9.33 2.84
CA THR A 204 3.35 -10.15 2.35
C THR A 204 3.95 -9.52 1.10
N LYS A 205 3.12 -9.11 0.13
CA LYS A 205 3.62 -8.41 -1.06
C LYS A 205 4.37 -7.12 -0.72
N LEU A 206 3.89 -6.32 0.24
CA LEU A 206 4.58 -5.10 0.65
C LEU A 206 5.89 -5.36 1.40
N TYR A 207 5.94 -6.47 2.14
CA TYR A 207 7.15 -6.95 2.81
C TYR A 207 8.20 -7.42 1.79
N ASP A 208 7.78 -8.20 0.79
CA ASP A 208 8.65 -8.68 -0.31
C ASP A 208 9.21 -7.52 -1.16
N MET A 209 8.43 -6.43 -1.30
CA MET A 209 8.87 -5.19 -1.96
C MET A 209 9.72 -4.29 -1.06
N GLU A 210 10.06 -4.74 0.16
CA GLU A 210 10.83 -3.99 1.17
C GLU A 210 10.25 -2.59 1.49
N LEU A 211 8.95 -2.38 1.29
CA LEU A 211 8.27 -1.13 1.62
C LEU A 211 7.93 -1.04 3.10
N ILE A 212 7.67 -2.19 3.72
CA ILE A 212 7.33 -2.29 5.14
C ILE A 212 8.14 -3.38 5.84
N SER A 213 8.28 -3.22 7.15
CA SER A 213 8.55 -4.32 8.07
C SER A 213 7.26 -4.60 8.84
N PHE A 214 6.96 -5.87 9.07
CA PHE A 214 5.75 -6.31 9.74
C PHE A 214 6.12 -7.10 10.99
N ARG A 215 5.41 -6.83 12.09
CA ARG A 215 5.40 -7.68 13.28
C ARG A 215 3.96 -8.00 13.64
N GLN A 216 3.68 -9.29 13.76
CA GLN A 216 2.39 -9.74 14.23
C GLN A 216 2.30 -9.43 15.73
N GLY A 217 1.12 -9.01 16.19
CA GLY A 217 0.89 -8.91 17.64
C GLY A 217 0.82 -10.31 18.25
N ASP A 218 1.41 -10.51 19.43
CA ASP A 218 1.27 -11.78 20.16
C ASP A 218 -0.02 -11.73 21.00
N TYR A 219 -0.85 -12.77 20.87
CA TYR A 219 -2.05 -12.92 21.67
C TYR A 219 -1.75 -13.32 23.12
N ARG A 220 -0.53 -13.80 23.39
CA ARG A 220 -0.05 -14.17 24.73
C ARG A 220 0.34 -12.96 25.56
N ASP A 221 0.47 -11.79 24.96
CA ASP A 221 0.80 -10.57 25.68
C ASP A 221 -0.39 -10.08 26.53
N LEU A 222 -0.06 -9.76 27.78
CA LEU A 222 -0.99 -9.23 28.78
C LEU A 222 -1.46 -7.82 28.41
N ASN A 223 -0.70 -7.11 27.58
CA ASN A 223 -1.01 -5.76 27.15
C ASN A 223 -1.96 -5.79 25.92
N PRO A 224 -3.18 -5.23 26.02
CA PRO A 224 -4.12 -5.20 24.91
C PRO A 224 -3.59 -4.52 23.64
N MET A 225 -2.62 -3.60 23.78
CA MET A 225 -1.98 -2.92 22.65
C MET A 225 -1.03 -3.81 21.85
N ASP A 226 -0.37 -4.78 22.48
CA ASP A 226 0.60 -5.67 21.82
C ASP A 226 -0.09 -6.79 21.02
N ARG A 227 -1.40 -6.97 21.20
CA ARG A 227 -2.22 -7.91 20.43
C ARG A 227 -2.51 -7.44 19.00
N THR A 228 -2.14 -6.21 18.65
CA THR A 228 -2.43 -5.63 17.34
C THR A 228 -1.17 -5.62 16.48
N ASN A 229 -1.34 -5.95 15.21
CA ASN A 229 -0.25 -5.96 14.24
C ASN A 229 0.41 -4.59 14.09
N ARG A 230 1.74 -4.59 14.04
CA ARG A 230 2.60 -3.42 13.95
C ARG A 230 3.28 -3.38 12.58
N TYR A 231 3.23 -2.22 11.94
CA TYR A 231 3.83 -1.98 10.62
C TYR A 231 4.81 -0.82 10.67
N LEU A 232 6.03 -1.05 10.21
CA LEU A 232 7.07 -0.05 10.09
C LEU A 232 7.29 0.27 8.62
N VAL A 233 7.16 1.53 8.23
CA VAL A 233 7.45 1.94 6.85
C VAL A 233 8.94 2.19 6.68
N ARG A 234 9.57 1.51 5.71
CA ARG A 234 11.00 1.65 5.41
C ARG A 234 11.29 3.01 4.78
N GLY A 235 12.53 3.49 4.95
CA GLY A 235 12.98 4.76 4.35
C GLY A 235 12.60 6.05 5.08
N LEU A 236 11.94 5.97 6.24
CA LEU A 236 11.55 7.15 7.05
C LEU A 236 12.34 7.30 8.35
N GLY A 237 13.41 6.52 8.51
CA GLY A 237 14.23 6.49 9.73
C GLY A 237 13.49 5.92 10.95
N SER A 238 12.34 5.27 10.73
CA SER A 238 11.61 4.56 11.79
C SER A 238 12.37 3.30 12.19
N TYR A 239 12.36 3.01 13.49
CA TYR A 239 13.01 1.86 14.09
C TYR A 239 12.03 1.12 14.99
N TRP A 240 12.32 -0.15 15.27
CA TRP A 240 11.60 -0.91 16.27
C TRP A 240 12.11 -0.53 17.67
N PRO A 241 11.25 -0.08 18.60
CA PRO A 241 11.60 0.15 20.00
C PRO A 241 12.33 -1.05 20.61
N VAL A 242 13.17 -0.80 21.62
CA VAL A 242 14.02 -1.84 22.24
C VAL A 242 13.19 -2.94 22.89
N GLU A 243 12.03 -2.59 23.48
CA GLU A 243 11.07 -3.56 24.03
C GLU A 243 10.61 -4.54 22.94
N ASP A 244 10.13 -4.01 21.82
CA ASP A 244 9.76 -4.81 20.66
C ASP A 244 10.97 -5.56 20.05
N ALA A 245 12.19 -5.02 20.13
CA ALA A 245 13.40 -5.65 19.57
C ALA A 245 13.88 -6.84 20.42
N ALA A 246 13.66 -6.80 21.74
CA ALA A 246 13.95 -7.90 22.65
C ALA A 246 13.01 -9.09 22.42
N GLU A 247 11.73 -8.83 22.11
CA GLU A 247 10.75 -9.86 21.70
C GLU A 247 11.23 -10.64 20.48
N ASP A 248 11.81 -9.97 19.46
CA ASP A 248 12.35 -10.64 18.26
C ASP A 248 13.50 -11.60 18.60
N MET A 249 14.41 -11.21 19.51
CA MET A 249 15.51 -12.07 19.94
C MET A 249 14.99 -13.29 20.72
N ALA A 250 14.00 -13.09 21.59
CA ALA A 250 13.36 -14.18 22.33
C ALA A 250 12.60 -15.14 21.40
N THR A 251 11.84 -14.62 20.44
CA THR A 251 11.06 -15.43 19.48
C THR A 251 11.98 -16.18 18.51
N THR A 252 13.12 -15.60 18.14
CA THR A 252 14.14 -16.25 17.31
C THR A 252 14.85 -17.38 18.07
N GLN A 253 15.07 -17.22 19.39
CA GLN A 253 15.61 -18.28 20.25
C GLN A 253 14.60 -19.42 20.51
N LEU A 254 13.30 -19.14 20.42
CA LEU A 254 12.21 -20.13 20.54
C LEU A 254 11.94 -20.91 19.24
N ARG A 255 12.56 -20.56 18.12
CA ARG A 255 12.48 -21.39 16.90
C ARG A 255 13.22 -22.70 17.19
N PRO A 256 12.61 -23.88 16.99
CA PRO A 256 13.31 -25.14 17.19
C PRO A 256 14.56 -25.13 16.32
N SER A 257 15.73 -25.28 16.97
CA SER A 257 16.99 -25.40 16.27
C SER A 257 16.90 -26.58 15.31
N LYS A 258 17.53 -26.44 14.13
CA LYS A 258 17.60 -27.53 13.15
C LYS A 258 18.08 -28.79 13.91
N PRO A 259 17.33 -29.90 13.88
CA PRO A 259 17.69 -31.07 14.67
C PRO A 259 19.11 -31.50 14.29
N PRO A 260 19.94 -31.88 15.28
CA PRO A 260 21.30 -32.33 15.02
C PRO A 260 21.29 -33.51 14.05
N LYS A 261 22.32 -33.63 13.20
CA LYS A 261 22.39 -34.66 12.14
C LYS A 261 22.13 -36.07 12.66
N ASP A 262 22.62 -36.38 13.86
CA ASP A 262 22.45 -37.67 14.51
C ASP A 262 20.97 -38.01 14.79
N ALA A 263 20.14 -37.01 15.09
CA ALA A 263 18.70 -37.18 15.28
C ALA A 263 17.95 -37.36 13.95
N LEU A 264 18.48 -36.83 12.84
CA LEU A 264 17.96 -37.07 11.49
C LEU A 264 18.30 -38.49 11.02
N GLU A 265 19.52 -38.95 11.26
CA GLU A 265 19.98 -40.29 10.89
C GLU A 265 19.21 -41.38 11.66
N ALA A 266 18.96 -41.19 12.96
CA ALA A 266 18.13 -42.10 13.74
C ALA A 266 16.66 -42.16 13.28
N ALA A 267 16.11 -41.03 12.80
CA ALA A 267 14.74 -40.99 12.27
C ALA A 267 14.62 -41.66 10.89
N ILE A 268 15.66 -41.58 10.06
CA ILE A 268 15.74 -42.28 8.77
C ILE A 268 15.86 -43.80 9.00
N ASP A 269 16.70 -44.23 9.94
CA ASP A 269 16.90 -45.65 10.26
C ASP A 269 15.66 -46.30 10.91
N PHE A 270 14.82 -45.51 11.60
CA PHE A 270 13.53 -45.95 12.11
C PHE A 270 12.49 -46.19 11.00
N MET A 271 12.50 -45.39 9.92
CA MET A 271 11.57 -45.59 8.79
C MET A 271 11.93 -46.81 7.95
N ASP A 272 13.22 -47.13 7.80
CA ASP A 272 13.68 -48.31 7.04
C ASP A 272 13.39 -49.63 7.78
N LYS A 273 13.42 -49.62 9.12
CA LYS A 273 13.07 -50.81 9.94
C LYS A 273 11.57 -51.06 10.08
N GLY A 274 10.73 -50.09 9.73
CA GLY A 274 9.26 -50.21 9.75
C GLY A 274 8.63 -50.75 8.46
N SER A 275 9.43 -51.00 7.40
CA SER A 275 8.96 -51.50 6.10
C SER A 275 9.35 -52.96 5.80
N GLN A 276 9.65 -53.77 6.83
CA GLN A 276 9.84 -55.22 6.70
C GLN A 276 8.72 -56.01 7.35
#